data_AF-A0AAP3H591-F1
#
_entry.id   AF-A0AAP3H591-F1
#
_cell.length_a   1.000
_cell.length_b   1.000
_cell.length_c   1.000
_cell.angle_alpha   90.00
_cell.angle_beta   90.00
_cell.angle_gamma   90.00
#
_symmetry.space_group_name_H-M   'P 1'
#
loop_
_entity.id
_entity.type
_entity.pdbx_description
1 polymer ?
#
loop_
_entity_poly.entity_id
_entity_poly.type
_entity_poly.pdbx_seq_one_letter_code
_entity_poly.pdbx_strand_id
1 'polypeptide(L)'
;MDFLTLIQVLDSTVRMATPLLLACLAGLFSERAGIFDIGLEGKMLMAAFFSAAVAAVTGNVWLGLLAGIGASMLLSGLHGLASITFRGNQLISGVALNFLASGLTVLIAESWFRQGGRTPSLLTEGRFNGIELPFAIGPSEAEAAGRPLSELIGEANVIQQIWSELISGHSILVYVAALMVPLTWWVLFRTRFGLRLRAVGENPAAVDTAGVSVRGLRFAAIGIAGVLCGIAGAYLATGLQAGFVKEMTSGRGYIALAALIFAKWRPWHALGACLLFGLLQAVALRFQSIQLGGVSIPVQVMDALPYVLTVVILAGFVGKAIPPRAGGQPYVKER
;
A
#
# COMPACT_ATOMS: atom_id res chain seq x y z
N MET A 1 10.37 -2.64 28.26
CA MET A 1 10.76 -1.80 27.12
C MET A 1 10.85 -0.38 27.63
N ASP A 2 11.93 0.33 27.31
CA ASP A 2 11.98 1.77 27.54
C ASP A 2 11.02 2.49 26.56
N PHE A 3 10.72 3.75 26.87
CA PHE A 3 9.75 4.52 26.11
C PHE A 3 10.19 4.76 24.65
N LEU A 4 11.51 4.94 24.43
CA LEU A 4 12.07 5.11 23.10
C LEU A 4 11.87 3.86 22.23
N THR A 5 12.08 2.65 22.77
CA THR A 5 11.82 1.41 22.02
C THR A 5 10.34 1.31 21.61
N LEU A 6 9.41 1.74 22.48
CA LEU A 6 8.00 1.75 22.13
C LEU A 6 7.74 2.70 20.95
N ILE A 7 8.31 3.90 20.96
CA ILE A 7 8.16 4.86 19.85
C ILE A 7 8.75 4.30 18.55
N GLN A 8 9.91 3.66 18.58
CA GLN A 8 10.53 3.03 17.40
C GLN A 8 9.66 1.92 16.79
N VAL A 9 8.93 1.17 17.62
CA VAL A 9 7.94 0.19 17.14
C VAL A 9 6.75 0.88 16.50
N LEU A 10 6.28 2.00 17.04
CA LEU A 10 5.20 2.80 16.45
C LEU A 10 5.63 3.48 15.14
N ASP A 11 6.86 3.96 15.06
CA ASP A 11 7.46 4.48 13.83
C ASP A 11 7.53 3.38 12.75
N SER A 12 8.03 2.20 13.10
CA SER A 12 8.01 1.02 12.23
C SER A 12 6.59 0.64 11.79
N THR A 13 5.61 0.78 12.69
CA THR A 13 4.20 0.54 12.41
C THR A 13 3.70 1.45 11.30
N VAL A 14 4.00 2.75 11.36
CA VAL A 14 3.61 3.73 10.33
C VAL A 14 4.22 3.38 8.98
N ARG A 15 5.52 3.03 8.95
CA ARG A 15 6.20 2.62 7.72
C ARG A 15 5.58 1.37 7.10
N MET A 16 5.33 0.33 7.90
CA MET A 16 4.73 -0.92 7.42
C MET A 16 3.27 -0.73 6.98
N ALA A 17 2.53 0.14 7.66
CA ALA A 17 1.13 0.44 7.34
C ALA A 17 0.97 1.27 6.05
N THR A 18 1.94 2.10 5.69
CA THR A 18 1.87 3.01 4.53
C THR A 18 1.49 2.33 3.21
N PRO A 19 2.19 1.27 2.74
CA PRO A 19 1.83 0.60 1.48
C PRO A 19 0.50 -0.15 1.59
N LEU A 20 0.17 -0.68 2.77
CA LEU A 20 -1.12 -1.33 3.03
C LEU A 20 -2.27 -0.33 2.93
N LEU A 21 -2.09 0.87 3.48
CA LEU A 21 -3.08 1.93 3.48
C LEU A 21 -3.38 2.42 2.06
N LEU A 22 -2.34 2.72 1.29
CA LEU A 22 -2.50 3.16 -0.10
C LEU A 22 -3.21 2.09 -0.95
N ALA A 23 -2.84 0.82 -0.81
CA ALA A 23 -3.50 -0.29 -1.50
C ALA A 23 -4.94 -0.52 -1.00
N CYS A 24 -5.22 -0.33 0.29
CA CYS A 24 -6.56 -0.45 0.87
C CYS A 24 -7.48 0.66 0.34
N LEU A 25 -6.97 1.89 0.25
CA LEU A 25 -7.70 3.00 -0.37
C LEU A 25 -7.88 2.78 -1.88
N ALA A 26 -6.92 2.17 -2.57
CA ALA A 26 -7.06 1.76 -3.97
C ALA A 26 -8.23 0.77 -4.14
N GLY A 27 -8.25 -0.29 -3.33
CA GLY A 27 -9.36 -1.26 -3.28
C GLY A 27 -10.69 -0.60 -2.91
N LEU A 28 -10.68 0.39 -2.01
CA LEU A 28 -11.88 1.12 -1.65
C LEU A 28 -12.51 1.82 -2.86
N PHE A 29 -11.72 2.44 -3.75
CA PHE A 29 -12.25 3.08 -4.95
C PHE A 29 -12.79 2.07 -5.96
N SER A 30 -12.05 0.99 -6.25
CA SER A 30 -12.47 -0.03 -7.22
C SER A 30 -13.73 -0.76 -6.74
N GLU A 31 -13.77 -1.21 -5.48
CA GLU A 31 -14.90 -1.96 -4.96
C GLU A 31 -16.14 -1.09 -4.80
N ARG A 32 -16.00 0.18 -4.40
CA ARG A 32 -17.15 1.11 -4.38
C ARG A 32 -17.75 1.35 -5.76
N ALA A 33 -17.01 1.10 -6.84
CA ALA A 33 -17.51 1.11 -8.21
C ALA A 33 -18.05 -0.25 -8.69
N GLY A 34 -18.08 -1.26 -7.81
CA GLY A 34 -18.53 -2.61 -8.11
C GLY A 34 -17.48 -3.48 -8.81
N ILE A 35 -16.19 -3.16 -8.64
CA ILE A 35 -15.08 -3.91 -9.25
C ILE A 35 -14.16 -4.47 -8.18
N PHE A 36 -14.16 -5.79 -8.04
CA PHE A 36 -13.25 -6.52 -7.17
C PHE A 36 -11.88 -6.65 -7.82
N ASP A 37 -10.88 -6.13 -7.13
CA ASP A 37 -9.54 -5.98 -7.68
C ASP A 37 -8.55 -6.77 -6.82
N ILE A 38 -8.51 -8.10 -7.01
CA ILE A 38 -7.45 -8.93 -6.40
C ILE A 38 -6.08 -8.63 -7.03
N GLY A 39 -6.06 -7.90 -8.16
CA GLY A 39 -4.87 -7.48 -8.88
C GLY A 39 -4.03 -6.41 -8.19
N LEU A 40 -4.43 -5.88 -7.03
CA LEU A 40 -3.68 -4.87 -6.27
C LEU A 40 -2.24 -5.32 -5.97
N GLU A 41 -2.04 -6.61 -5.67
CA GLU A 41 -0.73 -7.21 -5.41
C GLU A 41 0.20 -7.04 -6.63
N GLY A 42 -0.24 -7.46 -7.81
CA GLY A 42 0.54 -7.36 -9.04
C GLY A 42 0.79 -5.92 -9.48
N LYS A 43 -0.18 -5.04 -9.28
CA LYS A 43 -0.04 -3.60 -9.54
C LYS A 43 1.05 -2.96 -8.67
N MET A 44 1.06 -3.27 -7.38
CA MET A 44 2.10 -2.81 -6.47
C MET A 44 3.47 -3.40 -6.82
N LEU A 45 3.53 -4.68 -7.17
CA LEU A 45 4.79 -5.37 -7.48
C LEU A 45 5.42 -4.80 -8.76
N MET A 46 4.61 -4.60 -9.79
CA MET A 46 5.06 -3.99 -11.04
C MET A 46 5.49 -2.53 -10.84
N ALA A 47 4.75 -1.77 -10.03
CA ALA A 47 5.13 -0.41 -9.68
C ALA A 47 6.45 -0.36 -8.92
N ALA A 48 6.64 -1.22 -7.93
CA ALA A 48 7.88 -1.34 -7.17
C ALA A 48 9.08 -1.62 -8.08
N PHE A 49 8.94 -2.57 -9.00
CA PHE A 49 9.98 -2.89 -9.97
C PHE A 49 10.34 -1.69 -10.85
N PHE A 50 9.36 -1.10 -11.55
CA PHE A 50 9.65 0.01 -12.47
C PHE A 50 10.13 1.27 -11.74
N SER A 51 9.67 1.51 -10.51
CA SER A 51 10.19 2.60 -9.69
C SER A 51 11.65 2.43 -9.34
N ALA A 52 12.05 1.24 -8.86
CA ALA A 52 13.46 0.98 -8.57
C ALA A 52 14.31 0.93 -9.84
N ALA A 53 13.84 0.29 -10.91
CA ALA A 53 14.61 0.16 -12.15
C ALA A 53 14.92 1.53 -12.77
N VAL A 54 13.91 2.40 -12.89
CA VAL A 54 14.11 3.74 -13.45
C VAL A 54 14.91 4.62 -12.50
N ALA A 55 14.66 4.58 -11.20
CA ALA A 55 15.47 5.33 -10.24
C ALA A 55 16.95 4.89 -10.24
N ALA A 56 17.22 3.58 -10.38
CA ALA A 56 18.58 3.03 -10.45
C ALA A 56 19.35 3.51 -11.68
N VAL A 57 18.68 3.58 -12.84
CA VAL A 57 19.30 3.98 -14.11
C VAL A 57 19.44 5.49 -14.22
N THR A 58 18.44 6.25 -13.75
CA THR A 58 18.41 7.71 -13.90
C THR A 58 19.04 8.46 -12.73
N GLY A 59 19.17 7.81 -11.57
CA GLY A 59 19.54 8.46 -10.31
C GLY A 59 18.46 9.38 -9.75
N ASN A 60 17.23 9.38 -10.30
CA ASN A 60 16.16 10.29 -9.91
C ASN A 60 14.92 9.51 -9.41
N VAL A 61 14.65 9.63 -8.11
CA VAL A 61 13.52 8.94 -7.47
C VAL A 61 12.15 9.36 -8.02
N TRP A 62 11.97 10.61 -8.47
CA TRP A 62 10.69 11.10 -8.99
C TRP A 62 10.37 10.49 -10.36
N LEU A 63 11.38 10.31 -11.21
CA LEU A 63 11.20 9.55 -12.46
C LEU A 63 10.86 8.09 -12.17
N GLY A 64 11.47 7.51 -11.13
CA GLY A 64 11.08 6.20 -10.59
C GLY A 64 9.60 6.17 -10.17
N LEU A 65 9.15 7.13 -9.36
CA LEU A 65 7.75 7.21 -8.93
C LEU A 65 6.78 7.26 -10.12
N LEU A 66 7.05 8.13 -11.10
CA LEU A 66 6.21 8.25 -12.29
C LEU A 66 6.19 6.97 -13.13
N ALA A 67 7.33 6.30 -13.29
CA ALA A 67 7.42 5.02 -13.99
C ALA A 67 6.60 3.93 -13.28
N GLY A 68 6.68 3.84 -11.95
CA GLY A 68 5.89 2.90 -11.16
C GLY A 68 4.40 3.16 -11.25
N ILE A 69 3.98 4.43 -11.16
CA ILE A 69 2.58 4.85 -11.37
C ILE A 69 2.12 4.45 -12.78
N GLY A 70 2.93 4.73 -13.81
CA GLY A 70 2.62 4.37 -15.19
C GLY A 70 2.42 2.86 -15.38
N ALA A 71 3.28 2.04 -14.79
CA ALA A 71 3.18 0.59 -14.88
C ALA A 71 1.93 0.04 -14.15
N SER A 72 1.62 0.56 -12.96
CA SER A 72 0.39 0.21 -12.23
C SER A 72 -0.87 0.68 -12.96
N MET A 73 -0.83 1.86 -13.59
CA MET A 73 -1.92 2.39 -14.43
C MET A 73 -2.15 1.51 -15.66
N LEU A 74 -1.09 0.99 -16.28
CA LEU A 74 -1.20 0.05 -17.40
C LEU A 74 -1.91 -1.24 -16.96
N LEU A 75 -1.47 -1.87 -15.87
CA LEU A 75 -2.13 -3.07 -15.33
C LEU A 75 -3.57 -2.81 -14.90
N SER A 76 -3.83 -1.62 -14.35
CA SER A 76 -5.17 -1.16 -14.01
C SER A 76 -6.05 -1.01 -15.25
N GLY A 77 -5.53 -0.42 -16.32
CA GLY A 77 -6.20 -0.36 -17.62
C GLY A 77 -6.53 -1.74 -18.17
N LEU A 78 -5.58 -2.69 -18.13
CA LEU A 78 -5.80 -4.08 -18.54
C LEU A 78 -6.90 -4.76 -17.71
N HIS A 79 -6.88 -4.57 -16.38
CA HIS A 79 -7.93 -5.08 -15.50
C HIS A 79 -9.29 -4.48 -15.86
N GLY A 80 -9.36 -3.17 -16.10
CA GLY A 80 -10.58 -2.47 -16.51
C GLY A 80 -11.10 -2.93 -17.87
N LEU A 81 -10.21 -3.13 -18.84
CA LEU A 81 -10.59 -3.66 -20.16
C LEU A 81 -11.19 -5.06 -20.03
N ALA A 82 -10.53 -5.95 -19.28
CA ALA A 82 -11.03 -7.31 -19.06
C ALA A 82 -12.38 -7.32 -18.31
N SER A 83 -12.50 -6.56 -17.22
CA SER A 83 -13.67 -6.59 -16.33
C SER A 83 -14.86 -5.75 -16.82
N ILE A 84 -14.61 -4.56 -17.38
CA ILE A 84 -15.65 -3.59 -17.76
C ILE A 84 -16.04 -3.77 -19.22
N THR A 85 -15.06 -3.84 -20.12
CA THR A 85 -15.31 -3.90 -21.57
C THR A 85 -15.66 -5.32 -22.01
N PHE A 86 -14.82 -6.29 -21.65
CA PHE A 86 -15.02 -7.69 -22.03
C PHE A 86 -15.88 -8.48 -21.05
N ARG A 87 -16.30 -7.87 -19.94
CA ARG A 87 -17.20 -8.48 -18.94
C ARG A 87 -16.65 -9.80 -18.38
N GLY A 88 -15.32 -9.93 -18.34
CA GLY A 88 -14.65 -11.10 -17.78
C GLY A 88 -14.80 -11.19 -16.27
N ASN A 89 -14.54 -12.37 -15.73
CA ASN A 89 -14.51 -12.59 -14.30
C ASN A 89 -13.37 -11.78 -13.66
N GLN A 90 -13.74 -10.88 -12.75
CA GLN A 90 -12.83 -9.92 -12.13
C GLN A 90 -11.77 -10.61 -11.25
N LEU A 91 -12.13 -11.68 -10.55
CA LEU A 91 -11.21 -12.45 -9.72
C LEU A 91 -10.15 -13.13 -10.59
N ILE A 92 -10.57 -13.74 -11.71
CA ILE A 92 -9.65 -14.42 -12.64
C ILE A 92 -8.71 -13.40 -13.29
N SER A 93 -9.23 -12.25 -13.73
CA SER A 93 -8.40 -11.17 -14.28
C SER A 93 -7.39 -10.65 -13.26
N GLY A 94 -7.80 -10.44 -12.00
CA GLY A 94 -6.91 -9.98 -10.94
C GLY A 94 -5.78 -10.97 -10.66
N VAL A 95 -6.11 -12.26 -10.50
CA VAL A 95 -5.12 -13.33 -10.29
C VAL A 95 -4.16 -13.44 -11.48
N ALA A 96 -4.66 -13.35 -12.71
CA ALA A 96 -3.81 -13.37 -13.90
C ALA A 96 -2.82 -12.19 -13.93
N LEU A 97 -3.24 -10.99 -13.52
CA LEU A 97 -2.34 -9.83 -13.40
C LEU A 97 -1.28 -10.02 -12.32
N ASN A 98 -1.60 -10.68 -11.21
CA ASN A 98 -0.63 -10.99 -10.17
C ASN A 98 0.45 -11.95 -10.67
N PHE A 99 0.07 -13.03 -11.36
CA PHE A 99 1.04 -13.94 -11.98
C PHE A 99 1.86 -13.28 -13.08
N LEU A 100 1.22 -12.44 -13.90
CA LEU A 100 1.91 -11.66 -14.91
C LEU A 100 2.98 -10.76 -14.27
N ALA A 101 2.63 -10.05 -13.20
CA ALA A 101 3.58 -9.18 -12.50
C ALA A 101 4.74 -9.98 -11.90
N SER A 102 4.44 -11.04 -11.15
CA SER A 102 5.43 -11.95 -10.55
C SER A 102 6.46 -12.48 -11.55
N GLY A 103 5.99 -12.95 -12.72
CA GLY A 103 6.86 -13.43 -13.80
C GLY A 103 7.63 -12.31 -14.50
N LEU A 104 6.93 -11.25 -14.94
CA LEU A 104 7.54 -10.19 -15.76
C LEU A 104 8.56 -9.37 -14.97
N THR A 105 8.30 -9.02 -13.71
CA THR A 105 9.25 -8.20 -12.94
C THR A 105 10.58 -8.92 -12.78
N VAL A 106 10.55 -10.23 -12.54
CA VAL A 106 11.77 -11.05 -12.41
C VAL A 106 12.48 -11.18 -13.76
N LEU A 107 11.74 -11.47 -14.83
CA LEU A 107 12.30 -11.63 -16.18
C LEU A 107 12.99 -10.34 -16.65
N ILE A 108 12.32 -9.19 -16.51
CA ILE A 108 12.86 -7.90 -16.95
C ILE A 108 14.05 -7.50 -16.04
N ALA A 109 13.94 -7.68 -14.72
CA ALA A 109 15.05 -7.40 -13.81
C ALA A 109 16.29 -8.23 -14.14
N GLU A 110 16.13 -9.52 -14.43
CA GLU A 110 17.24 -10.39 -14.81
C GLU A 110 17.85 -9.99 -16.15
N SER A 111 17.01 -9.73 -17.16
CA SER A 111 17.48 -9.29 -18.48
C SER A 111 18.23 -7.96 -18.43
N TRP A 112 17.75 -7.01 -17.63
CA TRP A 112 18.28 -5.65 -17.58
C TRP A 112 19.49 -5.52 -16.65
N PHE A 113 19.41 -6.09 -15.44
CA PHE A 113 20.41 -5.86 -14.40
C PHE A 113 21.29 -7.08 -14.11
N ARG A 114 20.89 -8.29 -14.53
CA ARG A 114 21.65 -9.55 -14.34
C ARG A 114 22.04 -9.80 -12.87
N GLN A 115 21.10 -9.57 -11.96
CA GLN A 115 21.27 -9.68 -10.50
C GLN A 115 20.25 -10.63 -9.85
N GLY A 116 19.90 -11.73 -10.51
CA GLY A 116 18.97 -12.74 -9.98
C GLY A 116 17.54 -12.23 -9.86
N GLY A 117 17.09 -11.42 -10.82
CA GLY A 117 15.76 -10.80 -10.80
C GLY A 117 15.60 -9.63 -9.82
N ARG A 118 16.70 -8.97 -9.44
CA ARG A 118 16.73 -7.78 -8.57
C ARG A 118 17.25 -6.56 -9.33
N THR A 119 16.98 -5.37 -8.81
CA THR A 119 17.64 -4.13 -9.28
C THR A 119 18.89 -3.84 -8.43
N PRO A 120 19.84 -3.04 -8.94
CA PRO A 120 20.92 -2.48 -8.12
C PRO A 120 20.35 -1.74 -6.90
N SER A 121 21.17 -1.64 -5.85
CA SER A 121 20.82 -0.83 -4.70
C SER A 121 20.76 0.64 -5.09
N LEU A 122 19.71 1.33 -4.67
CA LEU A 122 19.51 2.74 -4.95
C LEU A 122 20.44 3.58 -4.06
N LEU A 123 21.18 4.50 -4.68
CA LEU A 123 21.97 5.53 -4.01
C LEU A 123 21.04 6.64 -3.51
N THR A 124 21.55 7.58 -2.70
CA THR A 124 20.75 8.58 -1.96
C THR A 124 19.73 9.33 -2.82
N GLU A 125 20.11 9.83 -4.01
CA GLU A 125 19.21 10.56 -4.93
C GLU A 125 18.17 9.67 -5.64
N GLY A 126 18.44 8.36 -5.71
CA GLY A 126 17.52 7.35 -6.22
C GLY A 126 16.44 6.94 -5.20
N ARG A 127 16.43 7.52 -3.99
CA ARG A 127 15.55 7.14 -2.88
C ARG A 127 14.74 8.32 -2.36
N PHE A 128 13.57 8.01 -1.80
CA PHE A 128 12.83 8.99 -1.02
C PHE A 128 13.37 8.96 0.40
N ASN A 129 14.29 9.87 0.69
CA ASN A 129 14.86 10.03 2.03
C ASN A 129 13.83 10.63 3.00
N GLY A 130 14.10 10.46 4.30
CA GLY A 130 13.29 11.04 5.37
C GLY A 130 13.32 12.57 5.32
N ILE A 131 12.17 13.20 5.53
CA ILE A 131 12.07 14.65 5.67
C ILE A 131 12.27 15.00 7.14
N GLU A 132 13.24 15.87 7.42
CA GLU A 132 13.40 16.48 8.74
C GLU A 132 12.37 17.60 8.91
N LEU A 133 11.40 17.39 9.79
CA LEU A 133 10.42 18.41 10.13
C LEU A 133 11.04 19.48 11.03
N PRO A 134 10.54 20.73 10.98
CA PRO A 134 10.99 21.78 11.89
C PRO A 134 10.92 21.33 13.35
N PHE A 135 11.94 21.68 14.13
CA PHE A 135 12.05 21.38 15.58
C PHE A 135 12.21 19.90 15.94
N ALA A 136 12.36 19.01 14.96
CA ALA A 136 12.69 17.61 15.20
C ALA A 136 14.21 17.43 15.31
N ILE A 137 14.63 16.57 16.24
CA ILE A 137 16.01 16.11 16.32
C ILE A 137 16.25 15.13 15.17
N GLY A 138 16.97 15.58 14.15
CA GLY A 138 17.21 14.84 12.92
C GLY A 138 18.65 14.34 12.76
N PRO A 139 18.90 13.51 11.75
CA PRO A 139 20.26 13.12 11.34
C PRO A 139 21.23 14.30 11.21
N SER A 140 20.79 15.45 10.69
CA SER A 140 21.63 16.65 10.55
C SER A 140 22.12 17.21 11.90
N GLU A 141 21.26 17.25 12.90
CA GLU A 141 21.62 17.68 14.27
C GLU A 141 22.54 16.65 14.95
N ALA A 142 22.29 15.36 14.71
CA ALA A 142 23.14 14.29 15.22
C ALA A 142 24.56 14.33 14.65
N GLU A 143 24.68 14.61 13.34
CA GLU A 143 25.95 14.82 12.67
C GLU A 143 26.68 16.05 13.21
N ALA A 144 25.98 17.18 13.38
CA ALA A 144 26.55 18.40 13.95
C ALA A 144 27.03 18.22 15.39
N ALA A 145 26.34 17.40 16.18
CA ALA A 145 26.72 17.09 17.57
C ALA A 145 27.79 15.99 17.68
N GLY A 146 28.08 15.25 16.60
CA GLY A 146 28.98 14.09 16.62
C GLY A 146 28.49 12.94 17.52
N ARG A 147 27.18 12.86 17.76
CA ARG A 147 26.54 11.88 18.67
C ARG A 147 25.53 11.02 17.90
N PRO A 148 25.30 9.77 18.29
CA PRO A 148 24.28 8.94 17.66
C PRO A 148 22.88 9.53 17.88
N LEU A 149 22.06 9.53 16.82
CA LEU A 149 20.71 10.12 16.83
C LEU A 149 19.83 9.58 17.97
N SER A 150 19.91 8.27 18.24
CA SER A 150 19.14 7.62 19.30
C SER A 150 19.46 8.14 20.70
N GLU A 151 20.70 8.58 20.93
CA GLU A 151 21.12 9.13 22.22
C GLU A 151 20.56 10.54 22.41
N LEU A 152 20.65 11.40 21.38
CA LEU A 152 20.06 12.74 21.41
C LEU A 152 18.54 12.70 21.60
N ILE A 153 17.86 11.81 20.88
CA ILE A 153 16.43 11.62 21.04
C ILE A 153 16.13 11.06 22.43
N GLY A 154 16.90 10.08 22.91
CA GLY A 154 16.70 9.48 24.23
C GLY A 154 16.82 10.45 25.41
N GLU A 155 17.67 11.47 25.28
CA GLU A 155 17.83 12.55 26.27
C GLU A 155 16.75 13.63 26.19
N ALA A 156 16.04 13.71 25.06
CA ALA A 156 15.00 14.71 24.84
C ALA A 156 13.75 14.42 25.68
N ASN A 157 12.91 15.45 25.84
CA ASN A 157 11.61 15.28 26.50
C ASN A 157 10.67 14.37 25.68
N VAL A 158 9.64 13.83 26.35
CA VAL A 158 8.67 12.89 25.75
C VAL A 158 8.02 13.43 24.46
N ILE A 159 7.69 14.72 24.40
CA ILE A 159 7.03 15.34 23.24
C ILE A 159 8.01 15.36 22.05
N GLN A 160 9.25 15.72 22.31
CA GLN A 160 10.29 15.82 21.29
C GLN A 160 10.73 14.44 20.80
N GLN A 161 10.71 13.42 21.66
CA GLN A 161 10.87 12.03 21.25
C GLN A 161 9.79 11.60 20.25
N ILE A 162 8.52 11.87 20.58
CA ILE A 162 7.40 11.57 19.67
C ILE A 162 7.53 12.36 18.37
N TRP A 163 7.81 13.67 18.45
CA TRP A 163 7.91 14.52 17.27
C TRP A 163 9.05 14.09 16.34
N SER A 164 10.21 13.77 16.91
CA SER A 164 11.43 13.46 16.15
C SER A 164 11.44 12.04 15.60
N GLU A 165 11.00 11.05 16.39
CA GLU A 165 11.06 9.64 15.99
C GLU A 165 9.76 9.16 15.31
N LEU A 166 8.58 9.60 15.78
CA LEU A 166 7.30 9.08 15.24
C LEU A 166 6.78 9.90 14.05
N ILE A 167 6.93 11.23 14.08
CA ILE A 167 6.30 12.13 13.10
C ILE A 167 7.29 12.61 12.04
N SER A 168 8.51 12.97 12.43
CA SER A 168 9.59 13.38 11.53
C SER A 168 10.33 12.16 10.96
N GLY A 169 11.20 12.37 9.96
CA GLY A 169 12.10 11.34 9.42
C GLY A 169 11.45 10.37 8.44
N HIS A 170 10.15 10.50 8.18
CA HIS A 170 9.46 9.68 7.18
C HIS A 170 9.67 10.23 5.76
N SER A 171 9.57 9.33 4.78
CA SER A 171 9.62 9.74 3.38
C SER A 171 8.35 10.52 3.00
N ILE A 172 8.45 11.37 1.96
CA ILE A 172 7.30 12.16 1.46
C ILE A 172 6.05 11.29 1.19
N LEU A 173 6.25 10.04 0.77
CA LEU A 173 5.17 9.13 0.42
C LEU A 173 4.35 8.68 1.64
N VAL A 174 4.94 8.65 2.84
CA VAL A 174 4.21 8.38 4.09
C VAL A 174 3.22 9.51 4.38
N TYR A 175 3.68 10.77 4.27
CA TYR A 175 2.82 11.93 4.47
C TYR A 175 1.73 12.02 3.39
N VAL A 176 2.06 11.69 2.13
CA VAL A 176 1.06 11.57 1.06
C VAL A 176 0.04 10.49 1.40
N ALA A 177 0.45 9.30 1.88
CA ALA A 177 -0.47 8.24 2.27
C ALA A 177 -1.41 8.67 3.41
N ALA A 178 -0.88 9.38 4.42
CA ALA A 178 -1.69 9.94 5.49
C ALA A 178 -2.71 10.96 4.96
N LEU A 179 -2.31 11.84 4.04
CA LEU A 179 -3.18 12.82 3.39
C LEU A 179 -4.25 12.16 2.49
N MET A 180 -3.95 11.00 1.89
CA MET A 180 -4.90 10.28 1.07
C MET A 180 -6.12 9.80 1.86
N VAL A 181 -6.05 9.65 3.18
CA VAL A 181 -7.20 9.26 4.02
C VAL A 181 -8.31 10.33 4.04
N PRO A 182 -8.07 11.57 4.52
CA PRO A 182 -9.07 12.61 4.47
C PRO A 182 -9.46 12.98 3.04
N LEU A 183 -8.52 12.93 2.07
CA LEU A 183 -8.84 13.19 0.67
C LEU A 183 -9.81 12.14 0.11
N THR A 184 -9.56 10.85 0.35
CA THR A 184 -10.46 9.77 -0.08
C THR A 184 -11.82 9.88 0.59
N TRP A 185 -11.86 10.23 1.89
CA TRP A 185 -13.11 10.50 2.59
C TRP A 185 -13.88 11.65 1.96
N TRP A 186 -13.22 12.76 1.68
CA TRP A 186 -13.86 13.92 1.07
C TRP A 186 -14.37 13.57 -0.34
N VAL A 187 -13.54 12.94 -1.18
CA VAL A 187 -13.93 12.53 -2.54
C VAL A 187 -15.14 11.59 -2.51
N LEU A 188 -15.12 10.53 -1.70
CA LEU A 188 -16.19 9.52 -1.71
C LEU A 188 -17.50 9.98 -1.05
N PHE A 189 -17.41 10.79 0.01
CA PHE A 189 -18.57 11.13 0.86
C PHE A 189 -19.06 12.57 0.72
N ARG A 190 -18.25 13.48 0.16
CA ARG A 190 -18.58 14.92 0.07
C ARG A 190 -18.67 15.45 -1.37
N THR A 191 -18.33 14.65 -2.39
CA THR A 191 -18.41 15.08 -3.79
C THR A 191 -19.50 14.36 -4.60
N ARG A 192 -19.93 14.96 -5.71
CA ARG A 192 -20.86 14.36 -6.68
C ARG A 192 -20.26 13.11 -7.34
N PHE A 193 -18.95 13.11 -7.60
CA PHE A 193 -18.25 11.94 -8.13
C PHE A 193 -18.37 10.76 -7.17
N GLY A 194 -18.06 10.97 -5.89
CA GLY A 194 -18.15 9.92 -4.87
C GLY A 194 -19.56 9.36 -4.66
N LEU A 195 -20.58 10.23 -4.68
CA LEU A 195 -21.97 9.81 -4.62
C LEU A 195 -22.33 8.89 -5.79
N ARG A 196 -22.01 9.31 -7.02
CA ARG A 196 -22.26 8.54 -8.24
C ARG A 196 -21.47 7.23 -8.25
N LEU A 197 -20.21 7.26 -7.83
CA LEU A 197 -19.36 6.08 -7.76
C LEU A 197 -19.95 5.02 -6.83
N ARG A 198 -20.33 5.43 -5.61
CA ARG A 198 -20.97 4.51 -4.65
C ARG A 198 -22.31 4.00 -5.18
N ALA A 199 -23.10 4.84 -5.84
CA ALA A 199 -24.35 4.42 -6.46
C ALA A 199 -24.12 3.36 -7.56
N VAL A 200 -23.02 3.47 -8.33
CA VAL A 200 -22.64 2.45 -9.33
C VAL A 200 -22.35 1.09 -8.68
N GLY A 201 -21.68 1.07 -7.52
CA GLY A 201 -21.43 -0.17 -6.77
C GLY A 201 -22.68 -0.78 -6.13
N GLU A 202 -23.72 0.01 -5.87
CA GLU A 202 -24.97 -0.45 -5.27
C GLU A 202 -26.03 -0.86 -6.31
N ASN A 203 -26.31 0.01 -7.28
CA ASN A 203 -27.28 -0.23 -8.35
C ASN A 203 -26.85 0.53 -9.64
N PRO A 204 -26.05 -0.12 -10.52
CA PRO A 204 -25.55 0.53 -11.73
C PRO A 204 -26.67 0.88 -12.74
N ALA A 205 -27.76 0.10 -12.79
CA ALA A 205 -28.90 0.38 -13.68
C ALA A 205 -29.60 1.70 -13.30
N ALA A 206 -29.77 1.97 -12.00
CA ALA A 206 -30.30 3.25 -11.52
C ALA A 206 -29.40 4.45 -11.89
N VAL A 207 -28.08 4.25 -12.00
CA VAL A 207 -27.15 5.31 -12.39
C VAL A 207 -27.21 5.58 -13.90
N ASP A 208 -27.33 4.54 -14.73
CA ASP A 208 -27.43 4.69 -16.19
C ASP A 208 -28.77 5.30 -16.61
N THR A 209 -29.87 4.93 -15.94
CA THR A 209 -31.20 5.56 -16.15
C THR A 209 -31.21 7.05 -15.79
N ALA A 210 -30.39 7.47 -14.82
CA ALA A 210 -30.15 8.87 -14.50
C ALA A 210 -29.20 9.59 -15.50
N GLY A 211 -28.82 8.93 -16.60
CA GLY A 211 -28.01 9.49 -17.68
C GLY A 211 -26.50 9.55 -17.40
N VAL A 212 -26.01 8.88 -16.36
CA VAL A 212 -24.60 8.91 -15.97
C VAL A 212 -23.87 7.64 -16.46
N SER A 213 -22.71 7.82 -17.11
CA SER A 213 -21.90 6.71 -17.62
C SER A 213 -21.32 5.83 -16.51
N VAL A 214 -21.93 4.66 -16.30
CA VAL A 214 -21.45 3.61 -15.38
C VAL A 214 -20.04 3.14 -15.76
N ARG A 215 -19.80 2.89 -17.05
CA ARG A 215 -18.49 2.44 -17.56
C ARG A 215 -17.39 3.47 -17.28
N GLY A 216 -17.67 4.76 -17.51
CA GLY A 216 -16.72 5.83 -17.25
C GLY A 216 -16.33 5.93 -15.78
N LEU A 217 -17.32 5.83 -14.88
CA LEU A 217 -17.07 5.84 -13.42
C LEU A 217 -16.26 4.63 -12.96
N ARG A 218 -16.55 3.44 -13.51
CA ARG A 218 -15.79 2.21 -13.24
C ARG A 218 -14.32 2.32 -13.69
N PHE A 219 -14.07 2.83 -14.89
CA PHE A 219 -12.70 3.09 -15.36
C PHE A 219 -11.98 4.16 -14.53
N ALA A 220 -12.67 5.23 -14.14
CA ALA A 220 -12.10 6.26 -13.27
C ALA A 220 -11.67 5.68 -11.91
N ALA A 221 -12.51 4.83 -11.29
CA ALA A 221 -12.16 4.15 -10.04
C ALA A 221 -10.93 3.24 -10.18
N ILE A 222 -10.86 2.42 -11.22
CA ILE A 222 -9.69 1.58 -11.47
C ILE A 222 -8.44 2.41 -11.75
N GLY A 223 -8.57 3.55 -12.45
CA GLY A 223 -7.47 4.49 -12.65
C GLY A 223 -6.95 5.08 -11.34
N ILE A 224 -7.85 5.54 -10.45
CA ILE A 224 -7.46 6.02 -9.12
C ILE A 224 -6.77 4.90 -8.32
N ALA A 225 -7.30 3.68 -8.38
CA ALA A 225 -6.68 2.52 -7.76
C ALA A 225 -5.27 2.26 -8.31
N GLY A 226 -5.08 2.40 -9.63
CA GLY A 226 -3.78 2.29 -10.28
C GLY A 226 -2.76 3.32 -9.79
N VAL A 227 -3.15 4.59 -9.66
CA VAL A 227 -2.28 5.63 -9.08
C VAL A 227 -1.88 5.29 -7.65
N LEU A 228 -2.85 4.93 -6.80
CA LEU A 228 -2.62 4.61 -5.39
C LEU A 228 -1.71 3.37 -5.21
N CYS A 229 -1.94 2.30 -5.97
CA CYS A 229 -1.05 1.13 -5.99
C CYS A 229 0.34 1.47 -6.55
N GLY A 230 0.40 2.40 -7.51
CA GLY A 230 1.65 2.91 -8.06
C GLY A 230 2.52 3.57 -7.00
N ILE A 231 1.92 4.47 -6.22
CA ILE A 231 2.59 5.13 -5.09
C ILE A 231 2.97 4.11 -4.01
N ALA A 232 2.10 3.14 -3.71
CA ALA A 232 2.37 2.09 -2.73
C ALA A 232 3.57 1.22 -3.11
N GLY A 233 3.65 0.80 -4.37
CA GLY A 233 4.78 0.05 -4.91
C GLY A 233 6.07 0.87 -4.95
N ALA A 234 5.99 2.12 -5.38
CA ALA A 234 7.13 3.05 -5.34
C ALA A 234 7.68 3.19 -3.92
N TYR A 235 6.81 3.38 -2.92
CA TYR A 235 7.21 3.43 -1.51
C TYR A 235 7.96 2.18 -1.07
N LEU A 236 7.49 0.98 -1.44
CA LEU A 236 8.17 -0.28 -1.08
C LEU A 236 9.61 -0.31 -1.60
N ALA A 237 9.84 0.13 -2.84
CA ALA A 237 11.13 -0.04 -3.51
C ALA A 237 12.11 1.12 -3.33
N THR A 238 11.61 2.35 -3.12
CA THR A 238 12.46 3.55 -3.05
C THR A 238 12.44 4.26 -1.71
N GLY A 239 11.43 4.01 -0.87
CA GLY A 239 11.34 4.56 0.49
C GLY A 239 11.71 3.53 1.54
N LEU A 240 11.02 2.38 1.53
CA LEU A 240 11.16 1.35 2.55
C LEU A 240 12.40 0.47 2.34
N GLN A 241 12.60 0.01 1.10
CA GLN A 241 13.82 -0.67 0.68
C GLN A 241 14.65 0.26 -0.22
N ALA A 242 15.91 -0.11 -0.47
CA ALA A 242 16.81 0.60 -1.37
C ALA A 242 16.89 -0.11 -2.74
N GLY A 243 15.76 -0.47 -3.34
CA GLY A 243 15.69 -1.21 -4.60
C GLY A 243 14.63 -2.29 -4.61
N PHE A 244 14.53 -3.00 -5.73
CA PHE A 244 13.56 -4.07 -5.94
C PHE A 244 14.16 -5.44 -5.61
N VAL A 245 13.34 -6.27 -4.96
CA VAL A 245 13.59 -7.69 -4.74
C VAL A 245 12.37 -8.48 -5.21
N LYS A 246 12.61 -9.68 -5.74
CA LYS A 246 11.55 -10.61 -6.16
C LYS A 246 10.49 -10.76 -5.06
N GLU A 247 9.22 -10.66 -5.43
CA GLU A 247 8.06 -10.79 -4.54
C GLU A 247 8.09 -9.84 -3.32
N MET A 248 8.71 -8.66 -3.42
CA MET A 248 8.83 -7.77 -2.26
C MET A 248 7.50 -7.24 -1.72
N THR A 249 6.43 -7.26 -2.52
CA THR A 249 5.07 -6.95 -2.03
C THR A 249 4.64 -7.95 -0.98
N SER A 250 4.99 -9.23 -1.13
CA SER A 250 4.80 -10.29 -0.14
C SER A 250 3.37 -10.32 0.39
N GLY A 251 2.38 -10.38 -0.51
CA GLY A 251 0.97 -10.50 -0.14
C GLY A 251 0.34 -9.25 0.50
N ARG A 252 1.05 -8.11 0.56
CA ARG A 252 0.53 -6.85 1.10
C ARG A 252 -0.74 -6.35 0.38
N GLY A 253 -0.89 -6.63 -0.91
CA GLY A 253 -2.12 -6.34 -1.65
C GLY A 253 -3.32 -7.15 -1.14
N TYR A 254 -3.12 -8.41 -0.77
CA TYR A 254 -4.16 -9.24 -0.16
C TYR A 254 -4.50 -8.81 1.27
N ILE A 255 -3.47 -8.44 2.07
CA ILE A 255 -3.67 -7.86 3.41
C ILE A 255 -4.47 -6.56 3.32
N ALA A 256 -4.20 -5.73 2.31
CA ALA A 256 -4.94 -4.49 2.08
C ALA A 256 -6.43 -4.74 1.79
N LEU A 257 -6.78 -5.78 1.02
CA LEU A 257 -8.17 -6.20 0.82
C LEU A 257 -8.81 -6.70 2.12
N ALA A 258 -8.09 -7.49 2.92
CA ALA A 258 -8.58 -7.88 4.24
C ALA A 258 -8.85 -6.65 5.12
N ALA A 259 -7.91 -5.70 5.17
CA ALA A 259 -8.05 -4.43 5.88
C ALA A 259 -9.25 -3.62 5.38
N LEU A 260 -9.56 -3.64 4.09
CA LEU A 260 -10.73 -2.97 3.51
C LEU A 260 -12.05 -3.56 4.05
N ILE A 261 -12.12 -4.89 4.16
CA ILE A 261 -13.27 -5.61 4.74
C ILE A 261 -13.42 -5.23 6.22
N PHE A 262 -12.33 -5.24 6.99
CA PHE A 262 -12.33 -4.77 8.39
C PHE A 262 -12.80 -3.32 8.51
N ALA A 263 -12.36 -2.47 7.60
CA ALA A 263 -12.71 -1.06 7.55
C ALA A 263 -14.16 -0.81 7.13
N LYS A 264 -14.92 -1.84 6.73
CA LYS A 264 -16.29 -1.72 6.21
C LYS A 264 -16.39 -0.64 5.12
N TRP A 265 -15.38 -0.59 4.25
CA TRP A 265 -15.26 0.40 3.18
C TRP A 265 -15.35 1.87 3.65
N ARG A 266 -14.75 2.20 4.79
CA ARG A 266 -14.65 3.57 5.34
C ARG A 266 -13.18 4.01 5.47
N PRO A 267 -12.76 5.16 4.90
CA PRO A 267 -11.35 5.58 4.87
C PRO A 267 -10.67 5.68 6.24
N TRP A 268 -11.33 6.30 7.22
CA TRP A 268 -10.77 6.42 8.57
C TRP A 268 -10.60 5.08 9.29
N HIS A 269 -11.47 4.11 8.98
CA HIS A 269 -11.36 2.76 9.53
C HIS A 269 -10.27 1.97 8.79
N ALA A 270 -10.05 2.26 7.50
CA ALA A 270 -8.94 1.71 6.73
C ALA A 270 -7.60 2.13 7.31
N LEU A 271 -7.45 3.39 7.73
CA LEU A 271 -6.27 3.85 8.48
C LEU A 271 -6.05 2.99 9.73
N GLY A 272 -7.06 2.84 10.58
CA GLY A 272 -6.95 2.03 11.80
C GLY A 272 -6.62 0.56 11.53
N ALA A 273 -7.27 -0.06 10.53
CA ALA A 273 -7.00 -1.45 10.15
C ALA A 273 -5.57 -1.63 9.59
N CYS A 274 -5.11 -0.73 8.72
CA CYS A 274 -3.76 -0.80 8.16
C CYS A 274 -2.69 -0.50 9.22
N LEU A 275 -2.95 0.40 10.19
CA LEU A 275 -2.06 0.60 11.35
C LEU A 275 -1.99 -0.65 12.23
N LEU A 276 -3.10 -1.35 12.45
CA LEU A 276 -3.08 -2.64 13.17
C LEU A 276 -2.21 -3.67 12.43
N PHE A 277 -2.40 -3.85 11.12
CA PHE A 277 -1.57 -4.78 10.34
C PHE A 277 -0.10 -4.36 10.28
N GLY A 278 0.17 -3.06 10.17
CA GLY A 278 1.52 -2.50 10.24
C GLY A 278 2.18 -2.75 11.59
N LEU A 279 1.42 -2.68 12.69
CA LEU A 279 1.90 -2.93 14.05
C LEU A 279 2.31 -4.40 14.20
N LEU A 280 1.50 -5.32 13.69
CA LEU A 280 1.83 -6.73 13.71
C LEU A 280 3.10 -7.04 12.93
N GLN A 281 3.29 -6.39 11.77
CA GLN A 281 4.53 -6.50 10.99
C GLN A 281 5.72 -5.89 11.74
N ALA A 282 5.56 -4.72 12.36
CA ALA A 282 6.61 -4.08 13.15
C ALA A 282 7.04 -4.93 14.36
N VAL A 283 6.07 -5.55 15.05
CA VAL A 283 6.32 -6.47 16.16
C VAL A 283 7.05 -7.72 15.66
N ALA A 284 6.62 -8.32 14.55
CA ALA A 284 7.30 -9.47 13.95
C ALA A 284 8.77 -9.16 13.58
N LEU A 285 9.02 -7.97 13.02
CA LEU A 285 10.37 -7.50 12.71
C LEU A 285 11.23 -7.26 13.95
N ARG A 286 10.62 -6.83 15.07
CA ARG A 286 11.33 -6.58 16.33
C ARG A 286 11.69 -7.88 17.05
N PHE A 287 10.80 -8.87 17.03
CA PHE A 287 10.95 -10.13 17.73
C PHE A 287 11.24 -11.29 16.78
N GLN A 288 12.38 -11.24 16.08
CA GLN A 288 12.74 -12.24 15.08
C GLN A 288 12.94 -13.64 15.67
N SER A 289 13.43 -13.75 16.90
CA SER A 289 13.53 -15.03 17.62
C SER A 289 13.11 -14.85 19.08
N ILE A 290 12.10 -15.62 19.49
CA ILE A 290 11.65 -15.68 20.87
C ILE A 290 12.07 -17.05 21.41
N GLN A 291 12.87 -17.07 22.47
CA GLN A 291 13.17 -18.27 23.22
C GLN A 291 12.06 -18.47 24.26
N LEU A 292 11.21 -19.47 24.04
CA LEU A 292 10.10 -19.83 24.93
C LEU A 292 10.40 -21.20 25.52
N GLY A 293 10.72 -21.25 26.82
CA GLY A 293 10.91 -22.50 27.55
C GLY A 293 11.97 -23.44 26.97
N GLY A 294 13.07 -22.91 26.42
CA GLY A 294 14.15 -23.69 25.81
C GLY A 294 13.94 -24.08 24.34
N VAL A 295 12.78 -23.75 23.74
CA VAL A 295 12.52 -23.89 22.31
C VAL A 295 12.67 -22.52 21.64
N SER A 296 13.55 -22.43 20.65
CA SER A 296 13.68 -21.23 19.80
C SER A 296 12.59 -21.25 18.73
N ILE A 297 11.71 -20.25 18.75
CA ILE A 297 10.72 -20.10 17.68
C ILE A 297 11.43 -19.55 16.43
N PRO A 298 11.35 -20.22 15.26
CA PRO A 298 11.97 -19.75 14.04
C PRO A 298 11.38 -18.43 13.55
N VAL A 299 12.21 -17.62 12.88
CA VAL A 299 11.80 -16.33 12.28
C VAL A 299 10.63 -16.51 11.32
N GLN A 300 10.56 -17.62 10.59
CA GLN A 300 9.48 -17.92 9.65
C GLN A 300 8.10 -17.99 10.32
N VAL A 301 8.04 -18.39 11.60
CA VAL A 301 6.78 -18.39 12.36
C VAL A 301 6.37 -16.96 12.71
N MET A 302 7.33 -16.11 13.03
CA MET A 302 7.09 -14.68 13.28
C MET A 302 6.67 -13.96 12.00
N ASP A 303 7.27 -14.29 10.86
CA ASP A 303 6.88 -13.77 9.54
C ASP A 303 5.47 -14.22 9.13
N ALA A 304 5.05 -15.42 9.55
CA ALA A 304 3.71 -15.93 9.31
C ALA A 304 2.63 -15.26 10.20
N LEU A 305 3.04 -14.64 11.31
CA LEU A 305 2.14 -14.12 12.35
C LEU A 305 1.10 -13.11 11.85
N PRO A 306 1.46 -12.11 11.00
CA PRO A 306 0.47 -11.19 10.43
C PRO A 306 -0.62 -11.91 9.63
N TYR A 307 -0.26 -12.94 8.86
CA TYR A 307 -1.22 -13.69 8.03
C TYR A 307 -2.14 -14.57 8.86
N VAL A 308 -1.58 -15.32 9.82
CA VAL A 308 -2.35 -16.16 10.74
C VAL A 308 -3.34 -15.30 11.52
N LEU A 309 -2.89 -14.16 12.04
CA LEU A 309 -3.76 -13.27 12.78
C LEU A 309 -4.83 -12.65 11.88
N THR A 310 -4.52 -12.33 10.61
CA THR A 310 -5.52 -11.87 9.64
C THR A 310 -6.68 -12.87 9.54
N VAL A 311 -6.37 -14.17 9.42
CA VAL A 311 -7.37 -15.24 9.35
C VAL A 311 -8.19 -15.33 10.64
N VAL A 312 -7.53 -15.31 11.79
CA VAL A 312 -8.20 -15.38 13.11
C VAL A 312 -9.13 -14.20 13.33
N ILE A 313 -8.68 -12.97 13.04
CA ILE A 313 -9.50 -11.78 13.24
C ILE A 313 -10.67 -11.77 12.25
N LEU A 314 -10.45 -12.19 10.99
CA LEU A 314 -11.51 -12.27 9.98
C LEU A 314 -12.60 -13.27 10.40
N ALA A 315 -12.17 -14.45 10.87
CA ALA A 315 -13.08 -15.51 11.30
C ALA A 315 -13.82 -15.17 12.60
N GLY A 316 -13.17 -14.48 13.55
CA GLY A 316 -13.68 -14.28 14.90
C GLY A 316 -14.40 -12.96 15.18
N PHE A 317 -14.00 -11.84 14.55
CA PHE A 317 -14.27 -10.51 15.12
C PHE A 317 -14.83 -9.44 14.15
N VAL A 318 -14.89 -9.70 12.83
CA VAL A 318 -15.34 -8.69 11.83
C VAL A 318 -16.83 -8.33 11.96
N GLY A 319 -17.64 -9.25 12.46
CA GLY A 319 -19.10 -9.16 12.35
C GLY A 319 -19.56 -9.16 10.88
N LYS A 320 -20.78 -8.66 10.60
CA LYS A 320 -21.30 -8.60 9.23
C LYS A 320 -20.58 -7.51 8.42
N ALA A 321 -19.77 -7.92 7.44
CA ALA A 321 -19.25 -7.05 6.38
C ALA A 321 -20.17 -7.14 5.16
N ILE A 322 -20.75 -6.02 4.73
CA ILE A 322 -21.65 -5.95 3.58
C ILE A 322 -20.89 -5.27 2.43
N PRO A 323 -20.38 -6.03 1.44
CA PRO A 323 -19.77 -5.44 0.26
C PRO A 323 -20.83 -4.74 -0.61
N PRO A 324 -20.42 -3.88 -1.55
CA PRO A 324 -21.34 -3.27 -2.52
C PRO A 324 -22.11 -4.34 -3.30
N ARG A 325 -23.43 -4.16 -3.44
CA ARG A 325 -24.33 -5.21 -3.96
C ARG A 325 -24.01 -5.66 -5.38
N ALA A 326 -23.58 -4.75 -6.24
CA ALA A 326 -23.19 -5.05 -7.62
C ALA A 326 -21.69 -5.40 -7.75
N GLY A 327 -20.99 -5.60 -6.63
CA GLY A 327 -19.59 -6.00 -6.60
C GLY A 327 -19.35 -7.34 -7.28
N GLY A 328 -18.29 -7.43 -8.08
CA GLY A 328 -17.92 -8.66 -8.78
C GLY A 328 -18.74 -8.98 -10.03
N GLN A 329 -19.82 -8.23 -10.31
CA GLN A 329 -20.71 -8.49 -11.45
C GLN A 329 -20.44 -7.54 -12.64
N PRO A 330 -20.27 -8.09 -13.86
CA PRO A 330 -20.20 -7.27 -15.06
C PRO A 330 -21.49 -6.47 -15.29
N TYR A 331 -21.37 -5.20 -15.67
CA TYR A 331 -22.53 -4.37 -16.00
C TYR A 331 -22.95 -4.57 -17.47
N VAL A 332 -24.24 -4.86 -17.68
CA VAL A 332 -24.86 -4.93 -18.99
C VAL A 332 -25.87 -3.80 -19.10
N LYS A 333 -25.68 -2.92 -20.07
CA LYS A 333 -26.64 -1.84 -20.36
C LYS A 333 -27.89 -2.45 -20.97
N GLU A 334 -29.04 -2.23 -20.33
CA GLU A 334 -30.36 -2.56 -20.91
C GLU A 334 -30.55 -1.66 -22.15
N ARG A 335 -30.95 -2.29 -23.26
CA ARG A 335 -31.21 -1.62 -24.54
C ARG A 335 -32.65 -1.13 -24.58
#